data_AF-A0A1E3QJ10-F1
#
_entry.id   AF-A0A1E3QJ10-F1
#
_cell.length_a   1.000
_cell.length_b   1.000
_cell.length_c   1.000
_cell.angle_alpha   90.00
_cell.angle_beta   90.00
_cell.angle_gamma   90.00
#
_symmetry.space_group_name_H-M   'P 1'
#
loop_
_entity.id
_entity.type
_entity.pdbx_description
1 polymer ?
#
loop_
_entity_poly.entity_id
_entity_poly.type
_entity_poly.pdbx_seq_one_letter_code
_entity_poly.pdbx_strand_id
1 'polypeptide(L)'
;MSEEEAILNGLNETEAEGLLEIYVRMNGDCEKDYCFTISVNDRFQDLHKIFDTLPLALRPSILYHLKPVAFQISTHPGFLTRDGGLLHTYDADKPQYLKSVDQNEKIADHVWPGQLIVPLWERNLQTQLVLISVLGLWLYTDLPDFISPTPGICMTNQFTRFCAYLVSSLGYDDMANTLLDEMHNDMGEGGQIAFFAFHVVKAAILTLIIWSGIFNPYTFTPMGRFSKMKTVKDLTREELLAIGWTGSRHATTDEYKEYFKETRVKQYGGIIGASRAGVFQEMSTMGVQLGPGEGFDTPVTEASGKLSLEAMRKSEKFVLNYEYLAALGEVFEAQIDALTDIKLLAQAVKDYRRYGPMASSEKVHELYLQRKMLGNGKISVTEAN
;
A
#
# COMPACT_ATOMS: atom_id res chain seq x y z
N MET A 1 -14.90 3.13 35.78
CA MET A 1 -15.03 2.70 34.39
C MET A 1 -13.66 2.25 33.96
N SER A 2 -13.46 0.97 33.69
CA SER A 2 -12.18 0.49 33.16
C SER A 2 -12.02 1.01 31.72
N GLU A 3 -10.77 1.16 31.27
CA GLU A 3 -10.45 1.52 29.88
C GLU A 3 -11.09 0.52 28.88
N GLU A 4 -11.23 -0.73 29.31
CA GLU A 4 -11.91 -1.82 28.62
C GLU A 4 -13.43 -1.60 28.47
N GLU A 5 -14.12 -1.15 29.53
CA GLU A 5 -15.53 -0.77 29.45
C GLU A 5 -15.76 0.43 28.53
N ALA A 6 -14.83 1.39 28.50
CA ALA A 6 -14.95 2.56 27.64
C ALA A 6 -14.80 2.21 26.15
N ILE A 7 -13.89 1.29 25.80
CA ILE A 7 -13.68 0.83 24.42
C ILE A 7 -14.84 -0.05 23.95
N LEU A 8 -15.31 -0.97 24.78
CA LEU A 8 -16.46 -1.82 24.46
C LEU A 8 -17.75 -1.01 24.33
N ASN A 9 -17.96 -0.02 25.20
CA ASN A 9 -19.08 0.91 25.06
C ASN A 9 -18.93 1.77 23.81
N GLY A 10 -17.73 2.25 23.48
CA GLY A 10 -17.47 2.98 22.23
C GLY A 10 -17.77 2.15 20.98
N LEU A 11 -17.38 0.87 20.94
CA LEU A 11 -17.69 -0.04 19.83
C LEU A 11 -19.19 -0.31 19.69
N ASN A 12 -19.90 -0.53 20.81
CA ASN A 12 -21.36 -0.70 20.82
C ASN A 12 -22.12 0.58 20.42
N GLU A 13 -21.63 1.75 20.85
CA GLU A 13 -22.17 3.05 20.41
C GLU A 13 -21.90 3.27 18.91
N THR A 14 -20.76 2.83 18.39
CA THR A 14 -20.43 2.92 16.97
C THR A 14 -21.33 2.00 16.11
N GLU A 15 -21.66 0.80 16.58
CA GLU A 15 -22.65 -0.06 15.91
C GLU A 15 -24.04 0.59 15.84
N ALA A 16 -24.42 1.40 16.85
CA ALA A 16 -25.67 2.15 16.85
C ALA A 16 -25.64 3.38 15.91
N GLU A 17 -24.46 3.95 15.65
CA GLU A 17 -24.27 5.13 14.79
C GLU A 17 -23.97 4.79 13.32
N GLY A 18 -23.63 3.54 13.02
CA GLY A 18 -23.36 3.05 11.67
C GLY A 18 -21.86 2.95 11.37
N LEU A 19 -21.49 1.88 10.68
CA LEU A 19 -20.11 1.57 10.29
C LEU A 19 -19.91 1.73 8.79
N LEU A 20 -18.72 2.17 8.42
CA LEU A 20 -18.29 2.34 7.04
C LEU A 20 -16.94 1.65 6.83
N GLU A 21 -16.81 0.86 5.76
CA GLU A 21 -15.53 0.30 5.35
C GLU A 21 -14.84 1.24 4.36
N ILE A 22 -13.55 1.51 4.60
CA ILE A 22 -12.68 2.31 3.74
C ILE A 22 -11.38 1.54 3.48
N TYR A 23 -10.64 1.95 2.46
CA TYR A 23 -9.30 1.42 2.20
C TYR A 23 -8.25 2.51 2.36
N VAL A 24 -7.10 2.17 2.92
CA VAL A 24 -5.98 3.11 3.07
C VAL A 24 -4.75 2.52 2.39
N ARG A 25 -4.18 3.26 1.42
CA ARG A 25 -2.96 2.87 0.71
C ARG A 25 -1.73 3.10 1.57
N MET A 26 -1.09 2.02 2.02
CA MET A 26 0.15 2.11 2.79
C MET A 26 1.37 2.05 1.87
N ASN A 27 2.49 2.67 2.27
CA ASN A 27 3.75 2.70 1.53
C ASN A 27 3.70 3.28 0.10
N GLY A 28 2.59 3.90 -0.31
CA GLY A 28 2.41 4.32 -1.71
C GLY A 28 2.37 3.13 -2.68
N ASP A 29 1.84 1.98 -2.22
CA ASP A 29 1.85 0.72 -2.95
C ASP A 29 0.43 0.15 -3.03
N CYS A 30 -0.07 -0.06 -4.25
CA CYS A 30 -1.39 -0.64 -4.50
C CYS A 30 -1.53 -2.08 -3.98
N GLU A 31 -0.43 -2.80 -3.77
CA GLU A 31 -0.43 -4.11 -3.11
C GLU A 31 -0.54 -3.99 -1.59
N LYS A 32 -0.80 -2.79 -1.06
CA LYS A 32 -0.92 -2.50 0.37
C LYS A 32 -2.13 -1.59 0.68
N ASP A 33 -3.20 -1.76 -0.08
CA ASP A 33 -4.50 -1.12 0.16
C ASP A 33 -5.28 -1.92 1.24
N TYR A 34 -5.11 -1.54 2.51
CA TYR A 34 -5.70 -2.26 3.64
C TYR A 34 -7.10 -1.75 3.98
N CYS A 35 -7.99 -2.66 4.34
CA CYS A 35 -9.37 -2.35 4.72
C CYS A 35 -9.48 -2.00 6.20
N PHE A 36 -10.15 -0.89 6.48
CA PHE A 36 -10.47 -0.42 7.82
C PHE A 36 -11.98 -0.19 7.96
N THR A 37 -12.53 -0.57 9.11
CA THR A 37 -13.89 -0.24 9.50
C THR A 37 -13.87 0.99 10.42
N ILE A 38 -14.56 2.05 10.03
CA ILE A 38 -14.62 3.32 10.74
C ILE A 38 -16.07 3.64 11.14
N SER A 39 -16.23 4.52 12.13
CA SER A 39 -17.53 5.13 12.42
C SER A 39 -17.92 6.08 11.29
N VAL A 40 -19.22 6.22 11.00
CA VAL A 40 -19.68 7.31 10.13
C VAL A 40 -19.37 8.71 10.67
N ASN A 41 -19.09 8.82 11.98
CA ASN A 41 -18.73 10.06 12.64
C ASN A 41 -17.22 10.33 12.69
N ASP A 42 -16.38 9.36 12.29
CA ASP A 42 -14.93 9.52 12.25
C ASP A 42 -14.53 10.61 11.23
N ARG A 43 -13.52 11.39 11.59
CA ARG A 43 -12.94 12.45 10.75
C ARG A 43 -11.63 11.98 10.12
N PHE A 44 -11.21 12.65 9.05
CA PHE A 44 -9.95 12.30 8.38
C PHE A 44 -8.73 12.33 9.31
N GLN A 45 -8.66 13.29 10.24
CA GLN A 45 -7.58 13.36 11.24
C GLN A 45 -7.50 12.10 12.12
N ASP A 46 -8.62 11.42 12.37
CA ASP A 46 -8.66 10.28 13.27
C ASP A 46 -7.90 9.08 12.66
N LEU A 47 -7.72 9.05 11.33
CA LEU A 47 -6.92 8.04 10.64
C LEU A 47 -5.43 8.08 11.03
N HIS A 48 -4.92 9.17 11.64
CA HIS A 48 -3.57 9.17 12.19
C HIS A 48 -3.36 8.10 13.26
N LYS A 49 -4.43 7.68 13.97
CA LYS A 49 -4.38 6.61 14.97
C LYS A 49 -3.81 5.30 14.41
N ILE A 50 -4.00 5.04 13.11
CA ILE A 50 -3.47 3.86 12.41
C ILE A 50 -1.93 3.85 12.47
N PHE A 51 -1.31 5.01 12.20
CA PHE A 51 0.16 5.16 12.17
C PHE A 51 0.79 5.24 13.55
N ASP A 52 0.00 5.62 14.56
CA ASP A 52 0.40 5.60 15.97
C ASP A 52 0.36 4.20 16.58
N THR A 53 -0.63 3.41 16.16
CA THR A 53 -0.87 2.09 16.75
C THR A 53 -0.02 1.01 16.11
N LEU A 54 0.16 1.04 14.79
CA LEU A 54 0.92 0.01 14.07
C LEU A 54 2.43 0.28 14.15
N PRO A 55 3.24 -0.61 14.75
CA PRO A 55 4.69 -0.46 14.88
C PRO A 55 5.39 -0.91 13.58
N LEU A 56 4.90 -0.42 12.45
CA LEU A 56 5.37 -0.74 11.12
C LEU A 56 5.82 0.54 10.41
N ALA A 57 6.82 0.44 9.54
CA ALA A 57 7.17 1.55 8.65
C ALA A 57 6.17 1.57 7.49
N LEU A 58 5.07 2.33 7.66
CA LEU A 58 3.98 2.48 6.68
C LEU A 58 4.20 3.61 5.67
N ARG A 59 5.30 4.35 5.82
CA ARG A 59 5.76 5.39 4.89
C ARG A 59 6.39 4.78 3.64
N PRO A 60 6.38 5.45 2.47
CA PRO A 60 6.97 4.91 1.25
C PRO A 60 8.45 4.57 1.39
N SER A 61 9.22 5.44 2.04
CA SER A 61 10.62 5.20 2.35
C SER A 61 11.08 6.02 3.54
N ILE A 62 12.29 5.77 4.02
CA ILE A 62 12.89 6.50 5.15
C ILE A 62 13.10 7.99 4.88
N LEU A 63 13.02 8.41 3.61
CA LEU A 63 13.12 9.81 3.22
C LEU A 63 11.86 10.62 3.56
N TYR A 64 10.83 9.99 4.13
CA TYR A 64 9.58 10.61 4.57
C TYR A 64 9.43 10.55 6.10
N HIS A 65 8.59 11.45 6.63
CA HIS A 65 8.15 11.36 8.02
C HIS A 65 7.39 10.05 8.28
N LEU A 66 7.41 9.59 9.54
CA LEU A 66 6.74 8.33 9.94
C LEU A 66 5.23 8.41 9.89
N LYS A 67 4.68 9.62 10.06
CA LYS A 67 3.25 9.90 9.92
C LYS A 67 3.02 10.70 8.64
N PRO A 68 1.89 10.47 7.95
CA PRO A 68 1.45 11.37 6.90
C PRO A 68 1.09 12.74 7.50
N VAL A 69 1.04 13.77 6.66
CA VAL A 69 0.65 15.13 7.06
C VAL A 69 -0.86 15.35 6.91
N ALA A 70 -1.47 14.66 5.95
CA ALA A 70 -2.89 14.73 5.65
C ALA A 70 -3.33 13.47 4.91
N PHE A 71 -4.62 13.38 4.64
CA PHE A 71 -5.22 12.35 3.79
C PHE A 71 -5.92 12.97 2.57
N GLN A 72 -5.90 12.23 1.47
CA GLN A 72 -6.58 12.57 0.22
C GLN A 72 -7.49 11.40 -0.19
N ILE A 73 -8.54 11.72 -0.94
CA ILE A 73 -9.45 10.70 -1.49
C ILE A 73 -9.02 10.41 -2.92
N SER A 74 -8.84 9.13 -3.25
CA SER A 74 -8.71 8.73 -4.65
C SER A 74 -10.08 8.75 -5.32
N THR A 75 -10.25 9.53 -6.38
CA THR A 75 -11.45 9.55 -7.24
C THR A 75 -11.20 8.78 -8.54
N HIS A 76 -10.22 7.86 -8.57
CA HIS A 76 -10.00 7.06 -9.76
C HIS A 76 -11.22 6.13 -9.98
N PRO A 77 -11.86 6.10 -11.16
CA PRO A 77 -13.13 5.38 -11.38
C PRO A 77 -13.12 3.90 -10.96
N GLY A 78 -11.99 3.23 -11.16
CA GLY A 78 -11.75 1.86 -10.70
C GLY A 78 -12.05 0.82 -11.78
N PHE A 79 -12.04 -0.45 -11.39
CA PHE A 79 -12.31 -1.59 -12.24
C PHE A 79 -13.56 -2.33 -11.75
N LEU A 80 -14.56 -2.47 -12.61
CA LEU A 80 -15.78 -3.21 -12.30
C LEU A 80 -15.58 -4.69 -12.60
N THR A 81 -15.67 -5.53 -11.58
CA THR A 81 -15.58 -6.98 -11.72
C THR A 81 -16.86 -7.56 -12.32
N ARG A 82 -16.79 -8.79 -12.85
CA ARG A 82 -17.93 -9.46 -13.48
C ARG A 82 -19.15 -9.61 -12.56
N ASP A 83 -18.91 -9.76 -11.27
CA ASP A 83 -19.96 -9.99 -10.26
C ASP A 83 -20.33 -8.70 -9.51
N GLY A 84 -19.87 -7.53 -9.97
CA GLY A 84 -20.27 -6.23 -9.43
C GLY A 84 -19.34 -5.65 -8.35
N GLY A 85 -18.23 -6.30 -8.04
CA GLY A 85 -17.21 -5.72 -7.19
C GLY A 85 -16.52 -4.54 -7.86
N LEU A 86 -16.00 -3.61 -7.06
CA LEU A 86 -15.16 -2.52 -7.54
C LEU A 86 -13.75 -2.70 -7.00
N LEU A 87 -12.76 -2.58 -7.89
CA LEU A 87 -11.36 -2.62 -7.51
C LEU A 87 -10.63 -1.32 -7.80
N HIS A 88 -9.69 -0.96 -6.94
CA HIS A 88 -8.75 0.12 -7.22
C HIS A 88 -7.75 -0.31 -8.28
N THR A 89 -7.27 0.64 -9.06
CA THR A 89 -6.24 0.40 -10.09
C THR A 89 -4.86 0.81 -9.58
N TYR A 90 -3.84 0.41 -10.34
CA TYR A 90 -2.45 0.84 -10.12
C TYR A 90 -2.30 2.37 -10.09
N ASP A 91 -3.15 3.07 -10.84
CA ASP A 91 -3.08 4.52 -11.03
C ASP A 91 -3.90 5.33 -10.02
N ALA A 92 -4.52 4.66 -9.03
CA ALA A 92 -5.47 5.29 -8.13
C ALA A 92 -4.86 6.39 -7.23
N ASP A 93 -3.54 6.42 -7.07
CA ASP A 93 -2.80 7.43 -6.30
C ASP A 93 -2.11 8.49 -7.18
N LYS A 94 -2.39 8.51 -8.49
CA LYS A 94 -1.85 9.57 -9.35
C LYS A 94 -2.49 10.92 -9.03
N PRO A 95 -1.73 12.03 -9.04
CA PRO A 95 -2.20 13.35 -8.60
C PRO A 95 -3.52 13.82 -9.23
N GLN A 96 -3.79 13.50 -10.49
CA GLN A 96 -5.04 13.89 -11.17
C GLN A 96 -6.31 13.23 -10.60
N TYR A 97 -6.17 12.13 -9.85
CA TYR A 97 -7.27 11.45 -9.18
C TYR A 97 -7.29 11.71 -7.67
N LEU A 98 -6.42 12.56 -7.15
CA LEU A 98 -6.37 12.84 -5.72
C LEU A 98 -7.13 14.11 -5.41
N LYS A 99 -8.22 13.96 -4.66
CA LYS A 99 -8.99 15.06 -4.11
C LYS A 99 -8.54 15.36 -2.70
N SER A 100 -8.13 16.60 -2.46
CA SER A 100 -7.81 17.09 -1.11
C SER A 100 -9.08 17.33 -0.30
N VAL A 101 -9.02 17.09 1.00
CA VAL A 101 -10.11 17.23 1.96
C VAL A 101 -9.63 17.91 3.24
N ASP A 102 -10.54 18.58 3.95
CA ASP A 102 -10.24 19.11 5.28
C ASP A 102 -10.11 17.93 6.26
N GLN A 103 -9.06 17.94 7.07
CA GLN A 103 -8.81 16.86 8.03
C GLN A 103 -9.86 16.81 9.15
N ASN A 104 -10.62 17.89 9.35
CA ASN A 104 -11.70 17.98 10.32
C ASN A 104 -13.05 17.51 9.77
N GLU A 105 -13.20 17.27 8.47
CA GLU A 105 -14.46 16.80 7.89
C GLU A 105 -14.70 15.31 8.22
N LYS A 106 -15.98 14.92 8.27
CA LYS A 106 -16.36 13.51 8.45
C LYS A 106 -16.04 12.74 7.19
N ILE A 107 -15.52 11.53 7.35
CA ILE A 107 -15.13 10.69 6.21
C ILE A 107 -16.36 10.29 5.39
N ALA A 108 -17.44 9.87 6.06
CA ALA A 108 -18.67 9.38 5.43
C ALA A 108 -19.39 10.40 4.53
N ASP A 109 -19.15 11.70 4.73
CA ASP A 109 -19.75 12.76 3.90
C ASP A 109 -19.04 12.90 2.53
N HIS A 110 -17.85 12.32 2.38
CA HIS A 110 -16.99 12.55 1.21
C HIS A 110 -16.57 11.28 0.47
N VAL A 111 -16.76 10.10 1.07
CA VAL A 111 -16.31 8.84 0.49
C VAL A 111 -17.45 7.83 0.35
N TRP A 112 -17.40 7.02 -0.70
CA TRP A 112 -18.24 5.84 -0.81
C TRP A 112 -17.71 4.70 0.07
N PRO A 113 -18.57 3.74 0.46
CA PRO A 113 -18.10 2.47 1.01
C PRO A 113 -17.08 1.81 0.09
N GLY A 114 -15.92 1.47 0.64
CA GLY A 114 -14.80 0.87 -0.07
C GLY A 114 -13.94 1.83 -0.91
N GLN A 115 -14.14 3.15 -0.79
CA GLN A 115 -13.28 4.14 -1.44
C GLN A 115 -11.84 4.06 -0.88
N LEU A 116 -10.86 4.34 -1.76
CA LEU A 116 -9.46 4.44 -1.38
C LEU A 116 -9.11 5.84 -0.84
N ILE A 117 -8.49 5.86 0.33
CA ILE A 117 -7.85 7.01 0.94
C ILE A 117 -6.34 6.86 0.80
N VAL A 118 -5.69 7.92 0.33
CA VAL A 118 -4.25 7.97 0.09
C VAL A 118 -3.62 8.92 1.11
N PRO A 119 -2.71 8.45 1.98
CA PRO A 119 -1.97 9.31 2.89
C PRO A 119 -1.02 10.23 2.12
N LEU A 120 -1.00 11.52 2.47
CA LEU A 120 -0.08 12.51 1.93
C LEU A 120 1.19 12.55 2.77
N TRP A 121 2.32 12.21 2.14
CA TRP A 121 3.61 12.09 2.82
C TRP A 121 4.49 13.31 2.59
N GLU A 122 5.05 13.85 3.68
CA GLU A 122 6.06 14.91 3.60
C GLU A 122 7.47 14.32 3.68
N ARG A 123 8.35 14.86 2.84
CA ARG A 123 9.77 14.49 2.79
C ARG A 123 10.49 15.02 4.02
N ASN A 124 11.20 14.13 4.70
CA ASN A 124 12.09 14.49 5.78
C ASN A 124 13.43 14.99 5.21
N LEU A 125 13.52 16.30 5.00
CA LEU A 125 14.73 16.96 4.48
C LEU A 125 15.96 16.70 5.35
N GLN A 126 15.80 16.62 6.68
CA GLN A 126 16.91 16.33 7.58
C GLN A 126 17.51 14.94 7.30
N THR A 127 16.67 13.92 7.16
CA THR A 127 17.14 12.56 6.83
C THR A 127 17.79 12.52 5.45
N GLN A 128 17.25 13.23 4.47
CA GLN A 128 17.84 13.34 3.14
C GLN A 128 19.23 13.99 3.18
N LEU A 129 19.38 15.11 3.89
CA LEU A 129 20.65 15.79 4.04
C LEU A 129 21.69 14.92 4.75
N VAL A 130 21.29 14.19 5.80
CA VAL A 130 22.18 13.24 6.50
C VAL A 130 22.63 12.14 5.55
N LEU A 131 21.71 11.54 4.77
CA LEU A 131 22.06 10.50 3.81
C LEU A 131 23.05 11.00 2.75
N ILE A 132 22.75 12.15 2.15
CA ILE A 132 23.62 12.79 1.14
C ILE A 132 24.98 13.11 1.77
N SER A 133 25.02 13.61 3.01
CA SER A 133 26.27 13.95 3.69
C SER A 133 27.11 12.71 3.98
N VAL A 134 26.49 11.61 4.43
CA VAL A 134 27.19 10.34 4.71
C VAL A 134 27.74 9.73 3.42
N LEU A 135 26.93 9.65 2.36
CA LEU A 135 27.38 9.12 1.07
C LEU A 135 28.42 10.03 0.43
N GLY A 136 28.26 11.35 0.53
CA GLY A 136 29.21 12.33 0.03
C GLY A 136 30.54 12.27 0.78
N LEU A 137 30.52 12.13 2.11
CA LEU A 137 31.72 11.92 2.90
C LEU A 137 32.41 10.60 2.53
N TRP A 138 31.64 9.53 2.32
CA TRP A 138 32.20 8.25 1.88
C TRP A 138 32.90 8.39 0.52
N LEU A 139 32.23 8.97 -0.47
CA LEU A 139 32.82 9.23 -1.78
C LEU A 139 34.04 10.14 -1.68
N TYR A 140 34.01 11.16 -0.83
CA TYR A 140 35.16 12.02 -0.56
C TYR A 140 36.36 11.23 -0.04
N THR A 141 36.14 10.32 0.92
CA THR A 141 37.23 9.49 1.46
C THR A 141 37.82 8.55 0.41
N ASP A 142 37.01 8.09 -0.54
CA ASP A 142 37.44 7.16 -1.60
C ASP A 142 37.94 7.87 -2.87
N LEU A 143 38.12 9.20 -2.85
CA LEU A 143 38.72 9.93 -3.99
C LEU A 143 40.10 9.35 -4.33
N PRO A 144 40.45 9.24 -5.63
CA PRO A 144 41.79 8.87 -6.05
C PRO A 144 42.83 9.77 -5.38
N ASP A 145 43.95 9.19 -4.91
CA ASP A 145 44.93 9.90 -4.09
C ASP A 145 45.57 11.08 -4.83
N PHE A 146 45.69 10.99 -6.16
CA PHE A 146 46.21 12.08 -7.00
C PHE A 146 45.22 13.25 -7.19
N ILE A 147 43.95 13.08 -6.83
CA ILE A 147 42.89 14.11 -6.88
C ILE A 147 42.54 14.61 -5.47
N SER A 148 42.61 13.71 -4.48
CA SER A 148 42.18 13.99 -3.12
C SER A 148 43.01 15.12 -2.49
N PRO A 149 42.37 16.13 -1.88
CA PRO A 149 43.10 17.16 -1.11
C PRO A 149 43.70 16.58 0.19
N THR A 150 43.27 15.39 0.61
CA THR A 150 43.81 14.64 1.74
C THR A 150 44.12 13.19 1.32
N PRO A 151 45.21 12.94 0.58
CA PRO A 151 45.57 11.60 0.11
C PRO A 151 45.72 10.61 1.27
N GLY A 152 45.33 9.35 1.06
CA GLY A 152 45.44 8.29 2.06
C GLY A 152 44.39 8.31 3.19
N ILE A 153 43.33 9.14 3.07
CA ILE A 153 42.21 9.17 4.01
C ILE A 153 41.14 8.08 3.74
N CYS A 154 41.29 7.31 2.66
CA CYS A 154 40.39 6.22 2.28
C CYS A 154 39.97 5.40 3.50
N MET A 155 38.64 5.28 3.70
CA MET A 155 38.06 4.55 4.83
C MET A 155 38.58 3.11 4.89
N THR A 156 38.78 2.49 3.72
CA THR A 156 39.36 1.14 3.60
C THR A 156 40.76 1.10 4.22
N ASN A 157 41.61 2.07 3.93
CA ASN A 157 42.97 2.15 4.49
C ASN A 157 42.94 2.36 6.00
N GLN A 158 42.04 3.21 6.50
CA GLN A 158 41.87 3.41 7.95
C GLN A 158 41.35 2.14 8.65
N PHE A 159 40.44 1.42 8.01
CA PHE A 159 39.94 0.14 8.52
C PHE A 159 41.03 -0.93 8.51
N THR A 160 41.84 -1.03 7.45
CA THR A 160 43.00 -1.94 7.39
C THR A 160 44.01 -1.62 8.50
N ARG A 161 44.33 -0.34 8.74
CA ARG A 161 45.18 0.09 9.87
C ARG A 161 44.59 -0.32 11.22
N PHE A 162 43.28 -0.16 11.40
CA PHE A 162 42.59 -0.59 12.62
C PHE A 162 42.64 -2.11 12.81
N CYS A 163 42.42 -2.89 11.75
CA CYS A 163 42.55 -4.35 11.77
C CYS A 163 43.98 -4.79 12.08
N ALA A 164 45.00 -4.16 11.45
CA ALA A 164 46.40 -4.42 11.74
C ALA A 164 46.73 -4.15 13.22
N TYR A 165 46.22 -3.06 13.79
CA TYR A 165 46.35 -2.75 15.21
C TYR A 165 45.71 -3.84 16.10
N LEU A 166 44.48 -4.28 15.79
CA LEU A 166 43.83 -5.36 16.54
C LEU A 166 44.61 -6.68 16.46
N VAL A 167 45.07 -7.06 15.27
CA VAL A 167 45.81 -8.31 15.03
C VAL A 167 47.15 -8.29 15.75
N SER A 168 47.88 -7.17 15.72
CA SER A 168 49.10 -6.98 16.51
C SER A 168 48.82 -7.03 18.02
N SER A 169 47.71 -6.45 18.50
CA SER A 169 47.32 -6.54 19.92
C SER A 169 47.01 -7.97 20.39
N LEU A 170 46.74 -8.89 19.47
CA LEU A 170 46.55 -10.32 19.70
C LEU A 170 47.83 -11.15 19.54
N GLY A 171 48.98 -10.50 19.26
CA GLY A 171 50.30 -11.14 19.14
C GLY A 171 50.64 -11.68 17.76
N TYR A 172 49.91 -11.29 16.72
CA TYR A 172 50.13 -11.74 15.34
C TYR A 172 50.80 -10.65 14.47
N ASP A 173 52.00 -10.21 14.85
CA ASP A 173 52.67 -9.07 14.22
C ASP A 173 53.01 -9.28 12.73
N ASP A 174 53.36 -10.51 12.32
CA ASP A 174 53.63 -10.83 10.91
C ASP A 174 52.41 -10.60 10.01
N MET A 175 51.21 -10.95 10.51
CA MET A 175 49.95 -10.73 9.79
C MET A 175 49.60 -9.25 9.75
N ALA A 176 49.84 -8.51 10.83
CA ALA A 176 49.63 -7.06 10.88
C ALA A 176 50.53 -6.33 9.87
N ASN A 177 51.81 -6.71 9.76
CA ASN A 177 52.75 -6.15 8.79
C ASN A 177 52.32 -6.46 7.35
N THR A 178 51.88 -7.69 7.09
CA THR A 178 51.36 -8.07 5.75
C THR A 178 50.18 -7.19 5.33
N LEU A 179 49.23 -6.92 6.24
CA LEU A 179 48.09 -6.05 5.96
C LEU A 179 48.50 -4.60 5.66
N LEU A 180 49.56 -4.10 6.30
CA LEU A 180 50.07 -2.75 6.05
C LEU A 180 50.84 -2.68 4.72
N ASP A 181 51.62 -3.71 4.40
CA ASP A 181 52.38 -3.79 3.15
C ASP A 181 51.46 -3.89 1.91
N GLU A 182 50.37 -4.65 2.01
CA GLU A 182 49.36 -4.71 0.94
C GLU A 182 48.73 -3.35 0.65
N MET A 183 48.64 -2.48 1.66
CA MET A 183 48.11 -1.14 1.55
C MET A 183 49.08 -0.17 0.82
N HIS A 184 50.34 -0.56 0.62
CA HIS A 184 51.38 0.22 -0.05
C HIS A 184 51.69 -0.27 -1.47
N ASN A 185 50.97 -1.28 -1.97
CA ASN A 185 51.05 -1.65 -3.38
C ASN A 185 50.40 -0.55 -4.24
N ASP A 186 51.25 0.25 -4.89
CA ASP A 186 50.84 1.38 -5.72
C ASP A 186 49.91 0.93 -6.85
N MET A 187 48.61 1.18 -6.67
CA MET A 187 47.64 1.06 -7.75
C MET A 187 47.81 2.26 -8.69
N GLY A 188 48.07 2.00 -9.97
CA GLY A 188 48.21 3.07 -10.97
C GLY A 188 46.94 3.93 -11.10
N GLU A 189 47.09 5.16 -11.60
CA GLU A 189 46.02 6.17 -11.68
C GLU A 189 44.71 5.63 -12.30
N GLY A 190 44.82 4.86 -13.39
CA GLY A 190 43.67 4.24 -14.05
C GLY A 190 42.91 3.25 -13.16
N GLY A 191 43.63 2.50 -12.32
CA GLY A 191 43.02 1.59 -11.33
C GLY A 191 42.27 2.35 -10.25
N GLN A 192 42.85 3.45 -9.75
CA GLN A 192 42.20 4.29 -8.74
C GLN A 192 40.91 4.95 -9.28
N ILE A 193 40.93 5.43 -10.53
CA ILE A 193 39.74 5.95 -11.21
C ILE A 193 38.66 4.87 -11.36
N ALA A 194 39.04 3.66 -11.80
CA ALA A 194 38.10 2.55 -11.96
C ALA A 194 37.48 2.12 -10.62
N PHE A 195 38.28 2.08 -9.55
CA PHE A 195 37.81 1.80 -8.21
C PHE A 195 36.84 2.88 -7.72
N PHE A 196 37.19 4.15 -7.88
CA PHE A 196 36.29 5.26 -7.51
C PHE A 196 34.97 5.21 -8.29
N ALA A 197 35.00 4.92 -9.60
CA ALA A 197 33.79 4.76 -10.41
C ALA A 197 32.86 3.66 -9.86
N PHE A 198 33.43 2.53 -9.41
CA PHE A 198 32.66 1.48 -8.74
C PHE A 198 32.00 1.99 -7.45
N HIS A 199 32.68 2.84 -6.67
CA HIS A 199 32.12 3.43 -5.46
C HIS A 199 30.96 4.40 -5.75
N VAL A 200 31.04 5.19 -6.82
CA VAL A 200 29.94 6.05 -7.28
C VAL A 200 28.72 5.19 -7.66
N VAL A 201 28.91 4.12 -8.44
CA VAL A 201 27.81 3.20 -8.80
C VAL A 201 27.20 2.56 -7.56
N LYS A 202 28.02 2.10 -6.61
CA LYS A 202 27.57 1.55 -5.33
C LYS A 202 26.73 2.57 -4.54
N ALA A 203 27.18 3.83 -4.42
CA ALA A 203 26.43 4.88 -3.75
C ALA A 203 25.09 5.19 -4.45
N ALA A 204 25.06 5.15 -5.78
CA ALA A 204 23.83 5.30 -6.57
C ALA A 204 22.85 4.14 -6.31
N ILE A 205 23.34 2.90 -6.28
CA ILE A 205 22.52 1.71 -5.94
C ILE A 205 21.96 1.81 -4.52
N LEU A 206 22.79 2.18 -3.54
CA LEU A 206 22.32 2.37 -2.15
C LEU A 206 21.26 3.47 -2.07
N THR A 207 21.46 4.58 -2.78
CA THR A 207 20.47 5.66 -2.87
C THR A 207 19.16 5.15 -3.46
N LEU A 208 19.21 4.34 -4.53
CA LEU A 208 18.04 3.75 -5.16
C LEU A 208 17.29 2.78 -4.23
N ILE A 209 18.02 1.93 -3.48
CA ILE A 209 17.43 1.01 -2.49
C ILE A 209 16.69 1.80 -1.39
N ILE A 210 17.30 2.89 -0.91
CA ILE A 210 16.70 3.74 0.11
C ILE A 210 15.52 4.54 -0.44
N TRP A 211 15.65 5.10 -1.65
CA TRP A 211 14.62 5.90 -2.31
C TRP A 211 13.39 5.07 -2.65
N SER A 212 13.57 3.85 -3.15
CA SER A 212 12.50 2.91 -3.50
C SER A 212 11.78 2.31 -2.29
N GLY A 213 12.32 2.46 -1.08
CA GLY A 213 11.71 1.91 0.14
C GLY A 213 11.91 0.41 0.34
N ILE A 214 12.71 -0.27 -0.50
CA ILE A 214 13.10 -1.68 -0.30
C ILE A 214 13.70 -1.88 1.08
N PHE A 215 14.49 -0.90 1.54
CA PHE A 215 14.97 -0.84 2.91
C PHE A 215 14.35 0.35 3.64
N ASN A 216 13.31 0.09 4.42
CA ASN A 216 12.56 1.11 5.17
C ASN A 216 12.53 0.79 6.67
N PRO A 217 13.64 0.96 7.39
CA PRO A 217 13.62 0.76 8.83
C PRO A 217 12.77 1.87 9.48
N TYR A 218 12.16 1.57 10.62
CA TYR A 218 11.40 2.57 11.37
C TYR A 218 12.32 3.73 11.83
N THR A 219 13.54 3.41 12.27
CA THR A 219 14.55 4.39 12.68
C THR A 219 15.96 3.98 12.24
N PHE A 220 16.79 4.96 11.88
CA PHE A 220 18.23 4.78 11.59
C PHE A 220 19.11 4.80 12.84
N THR A 221 18.57 5.23 13.99
CA THR A 221 19.40 5.40 15.20
C THR A 221 19.49 4.09 15.98
N PRO A 222 20.70 3.57 16.28
CA PRO A 222 20.87 2.43 17.17
C PRO A 222 20.28 2.68 18.56
N MET A 223 20.34 3.93 19.03
CA MET A 223 19.72 4.36 20.29
C MET A 223 18.19 4.42 20.23
N GLY A 224 17.60 4.66 19.05
CA GLY A 224 16.16 4.62 18.84
C GLY A 224 15.54 3.22 19.00
N ARG A 225 16.35 2.15 18.90
CA ARG A 225 15.92 0.77 19.22
C ARG A 225 15.68 0.54 20.72
N PHE A 226 16.19 1.42 21.59
CA PHE A 226 15.92 1.39 23.04
C PHE A 226 14.75 2.29 23.43
N SER A 227 14.17 3.04 22.47
CA SER A 227 12.89 3.68 22.68
C SER A 227 11.82 2.60 22.81
N LYS A 228 10.86 2.80 23.70
CA LYS A 228 9.76 1.88 24.06
C LYS A 228 8.77 1.66 22.88
N MET A 229 9.27 1.27 21.71
CA MET A 229 8.41 0.84 20.62
C MET A 229 7.79 -0.48 21.01
N LYS A 230 6.46 -0.53 21.01
CA LYS A 230 5.72 -1.79 20.99
C LYS A 230 6.23 -2.59 19.81
N THR A 231 6.67 -3.80 20.06
CA THR A 231 6.94 -4.73 18.98
C THR A 231 5.61 -5.22 18.40
N VAL A 232 5.62 -5.79 17.20
CA VAL A 232 4.42 -6.42 16.63
C VAL A 232 3.81 -7.48 17.58
N LYS A 233 4.63 -8.08 18.45
CA LYS A 233 4.18 -9.05 19.47
C LYS A 233 3.42 -8.42 20.63
N ASP A 234 3.60 -7.13 20.86
CA ASP A 234 2.96 -6.39 21.96
C ASP A 234 1.62 -5.78 21.54
N LEU A 235 1.21 -6.00 20.30
CA LEU A 235 0.00 -5.44 19.74
C LEU A 235 -1.21 -6.32 20.10
N THR A 236 -2.13 -5.72 20.83
CA THR A 236 -3.32 -6.41 21.33
C THR A 236 -4.42 -6.43 20.25
N ARG A 237 -5.35 -7.38 20.36
CA ARG A 237 -6.48 -7.45 19.42
C ARG A 237 -7.36 -6.22 19.54
N GLU A 238 -7.47 -5.71 20.75
CA GLU A 238 -8.27 -4.55 21.13
C GLU A 238 -7.75 -3.28 20.46
N GLU A 239 -6.43 -3.11 20.39
CA GLU A 239 -5.81 -2.00 19.65
C GLU A 239 -6.06 -2.09 18.14
N LEU A 240 -6.01 -3.29 17.56
CA LEU A 240 -6.36 -3.49 16.16
C LEU A 240 -7.83 -3.15 15.89
N LEU A 241 -8.73 -3.55 16.79
CA LEU A 241 -10.15 -3.22 16.68
C LEU A 241 -10.41 -1.71 16.84
N ALA A 242 -9.69 -1.04 17.75
CA ALA A 242 -9.83 0.41 17.98
C ALA A 242 -9.44 1.26 16.76
N ILE A 243 -8.48 0.79 15.96
CA ILE A 243 -8.12 1.43 14.70
C ILE A 243 -8.98 0.95 13.52
N GLY A 244 -9.89 0.00 13.73
CA GLY A 244 -10.76 -0.54 12.69
C GLY A 244 -10.10 -1.60 11.80
N TRP A 245 -8.98 -2.20 12.22
CA TRP A 245 -8.23 -3.13 11.38
C TRP A 245 -9.02 -4.42 11.11
N THR A 246 -9.29 -4.70 9.84
CA THR A 246 -10.05 -5.89 9.41
C THR A 246 -9.17 -7.10 9.10
N GLY A 247 -7.85 -6.89 8.92
CA GLY A 247 -6.92 -7.92 8.43
C GLY A 247 -7.09 -8.27 6.94
N SER A 248 -7.96 -7.57 6.22
CA SER A 248 -8.15 -7.72 4.79
C SER A 248 -7.38 -6.66 4.01
N ARG A 249 -6.89 -7.07 2.84
CA ARG A 249 -6.29 -6.18 1.84
C ARG A 249 -7.12 -6.27 0.57
N HIS A 250 -7.33 -5.15 -0.09
CA HIS A 250 -7.90 -5.09 -1.42
C HIS A 250 -6.98 -5.75 -2.47
N ALA A 251 -7.55 -6.54 -3.37
CA ALA A 251 -6.80 -7.18 -4.45
C ALA A 251 -6.48 -6.19 -5.57
N THR A 252 -5.35 -6.41 -6.25
CA THR A 252 -5.12 -5.80 -7.56
C THR A 252 -6.02 -6.47 -8.60
N THR A 253 -6.21 -5.80 -9.73
CA THR A 253 -6.98 -6.33 -10.86
C THR A 253 -6.43 -7.67 -11.36
N ASP A 254 -5.12 -7.89 -11.27
CA ASP A 254 -4.49 -9.13 -11.74
C ASP A 254 -4.65 -10.27 -10.74
N GLU A 255 -4.51 -9.99 -9.44
CA GLU A 255 -4.83 -10.95 -8.37
C GLU A 255 -6.29 -11.40 -8.45
N TYR A 256 -7.22 -10.48 -8.72
CA TYR A 256 -8.63 -10.82 -8.91
C TYR A 256 -8.83 -11.74 -10.12
N LYS A 257 -8.23 -11.41 -11.29
CA LYS A 257 -8.37 -12.24 -12.49
C LYS A 257 -7.87 -13.66 -12.24
N GLU A 258 -6.73 -13.80 -11.59
CA GLU A 258 -6.16 -15.11 -11.25
C GLU A 258 -7.09 -15.89 -10.30
N TYR A 259 -7.51 -15.26 -9.20
CA TYR A 259 -8.40 -15.86 -8.22
C TYR A 259 -9.75 -16.28 -8.83
N PHE A 260 -10.33 -15.43 -9.70
CA PHE A 260 -11.58 -15.71 -10.39
C PHE A 260 -11.44 -16.92 -11.33
N LYS A 261 -10.33 -17.02 -12.09
CA LYS A 261 -10.05 -18.19 -12.94
C LYS A 261 -10.01 -19.47 -12.11
N GLU A 262 -9.22 -19.48 -11.06
CA GLU A 262 -9.06 -20.66 -10.22
C GLU A 262 -10.38 -21.10 -9.60
N THR A 263 -11.16 -20.14 -9.09
CA THR A 263 -12.44 -20.40 -8.44
C THR A 263 -13.44 -21.00 -9.43
N ARG A 264 -13.56 -20.43 -10.63
CA ARG A 264 -14.43 -20.98 -11.69
C ARG A 264 -13.94 -22.36 -12.13
N VAL A 265 -12.65 -22.56 -12.38
CA VAL A 265 -12.11 -23.87 -12.75
C VAL A 265 -12.42 -24.95 -11.70
N LYS A 266 -12.30 -24.61 -10.41
CA LYS A 266 -12.65 -25.50 -9.30
C LYS A 266 -14.15 -25.83 -9.30
N GLN A 267 -15.03 -24.87 -9.56
CA GLN A 267 -16.49 -25.09 -9.65
C GLN A 267 -16.88 -26.09 -10.74
N TYR A 268 -16.15 -26.14 -11.86
CA TYR A 268 -16.39 -27.09 -12.96
C TYR A 268 -15.64 -28.42 -12.82
N GLY A 269 -15.09 -28.74 -11.65
CA GLY A 269 -14.39 -30.01 -11.42
C GLY A 269 -13.01 -30.10 -12.08
N GLY A 270 -12.36 -28.95 -12.31
CA GLY A 270 -11.01 -28.86 -12.86
C GLY A 270 -10.97 -28.38 -14.33
N ILE A 271 -9.74 -28.27 -14.85
CA ILE A 271 -9.45 -27.65 -16.15
C ILE A 271 -10.21 -28.32 -17.30
N ILE A 272 -10.31 -29.66 -17.27
CA ILE A 272 -10.99 -30.42 -18.33
C ILE A 272 -12.50 -30.14 -18.34
N GLY A 273 -13.13 -30.07 -17.17
CA GLY A 273 -14.55 -29.73 -17.04
C GLY A 273 -14.85 -28.30 -17.47
N ALA A 274 -14.02 -27.35 -17.03
CA ALA A 274 -14.11 -25.94 -17.44
C ALA A 274 -13.94 -25.74 -18.95
N SER A 275 -13.03 -26.51 -19.59
CA SER A 275 -12.82 -26.46 -21.04
C SER A 275 -14.04 -26.95 -21.82
N ARG A 276 -14.60 -28.10 -21.41
CA ARG A 276 -15.82 -28.65 -22.03
C ARG A 276 -17.03 -27.75 -21.89
N ALA A 277 -17.10 -26.99 -20.79
CA ALA A 277 -18.18 -26.03 -20.54
C ALA A 277 -17.94 -24.65 -21.19
N GLY A 278 -16.86 -24.46 -21.97
CA GLY A 278 -16.59 -23.19 -22.68
C GLY A 278 -16.16 -22.02 -21.78
N VAL A 279 -15.90 -22.29 -20.49
CA VAL A 279 -15.70 -21.25 -19.46
C VAL A 279 -14.43 -20.42 -19.73
N PHE A 280 -13.44 -20.97 -20.45
CA PHE A 280 -12.22 -20.22 -20.78
C PHE A 280 -12.48 -19.03 -21.71
N GLN A 281 -13.48 -19.12 -22.59
CA GLN A 281 -13.85 -18.02 -23.47
C GLN A 281 -14.54 -16.91 -22.67
N GLU A 282 -15.37 -17.28 -21.69
CA GLU A 282 -15.96 -16.35 -20.72
C GLU A 282 -14.93 -15.73 -19.77
N MET A 283 -13.91 -16.50 -19.38
CA MET A 283 -12.80 -16.06 -18.53
C MET A 283 -11.85 -15.06 -19.21
N SER A 284 -11.95 -14.86 -20.52
CA SER A 284 -11.18 -13.81 -21.20
C SER A 284 -11.63 -12.39 -20.80
N THR A 285 -12.82 -12.25 -20.22
CA THR A 285 -13.46 -10.94 -19.93
C THR A 285 -13.98 -10.87 -18.50
N MET A 286 -13.06 -10.64 -17.56
CA MET A 286 -13.30 -10.69 -16.10
C MET A 286 -13.77 -9.38 -15.46
N GLY A 287 -13.96 -8.35 -16.27
CA GLY A 287 -14.43 -7.05 -15.80
C GLY A 287 -14.21 -5.98 -16.85
N VAL A 288 -14.43 -4.73 -16.48
CA VAL A 288 -14.30 -3.56 -17.36
C VAL A 288 -13.68 -2.39 -16.62
N GLN A 289 -12.81 -1.65 -17.30
CA GLN A 289 -12.24 -0.42 -16.77
C GLN A 289 -13.30 0.69 -16.82
N LEU A 290 -13.57 1.31 -15.67
CA LEU A 290 -14.50 2.43 -15.57
C LEU A 290 -13.83 3.75 -15.99
N GLY A 291 -14.64 4.69 -16.47
CA GLY A 291 -14.22 6.01 -16.94
C GLY A 291 -14.73 7.16 -16.05
N PRO A 292 -14.47 8.42 -16.45
CA PRO A 292 -14.82 9.59 -15.65
C PRO A 292 -16.31 9.73 -15.32
N GLY A 293 -16.59 10.01 -14.06
CA GLY A 293 -17.92 10.06 -13.45
C GLY A 293 -18.57 8.69 -13.23
N GLU A 294 -17.77 7.62 -13.23
CA GLU A 294 -18.22 6.26 -12.93
C GLU A 294 -17.50 5.67 -11.71
N GLY A 295 -18.11 4.67 -11.08
CA GLY A 295 -17.54 3.95 -9.94
C GLY A 295 -17.15 4.92 -8.82
N PHE A 296 -15.91 4.85 -8.37
CA PHE A 296 -15.38 5.69 -7.30
C PHE A 296 -15.20 7.18 -7.67
N ASP A 297 -15.30 7.55 -8.95
CA ASP A 297 -15.33 8.95 -9.40
C ASP A 297 -16.75 9.56 -9.34
N THR A 298 -17.74 8.78 -8.92
CA THR A 298 -19.08 9.30 -8.69
C THR A 298 -19.07 10.28 -7.52
N PRO A 299 -19.57 11.52 -7.64
CA PRO A 299 -19.65 12.42 -6.49
C PRO A 299 -20.58 11.87 -5.41
N VAL A 300 -20.17 11.91 -4.15
CA VAL A 300 -21.04 11.59 -2.99
C VAL A 300 -22.00 12.77 -2.79
N THR A 301 -23.23 12.65 -3.28
CA THR A 301 -24.27 13.67 -3.16
C THR A 301 -25.62 13.01 -2.88
N GLU A 302 -26.60 13.75 -2.39
CA GLU A 302 -27.95 13.21 -2.19
C GLU A 302 -28.55 12.70 -3.52
N ALA A 303 -28.28 13.38 -4.63
CA ALA A 303 -28.79 13.01 -5.96
C ALA A 303 -28.20 11.70 -6.48
N SER A 304 -26.87 11.51 -6.37
CA SER A 304 -26.22 10.26 -6.75
C SER A 304 -26.57 9.13 -5.79
N GLY A 305 -26.60 9.41 -4.48
CA GLY A 305 -26.93 8.41 -3.45
C GLY A 305 -28.35 7.84 -3.58
N LYS A 306 -29.32 8.66 -4.00
CA LYS A 306 -30.73 8.26 -4.20
C LYS A 306 -31.05 7.79 -5.62
N LEU A 307 -30.06 7.71 -6.51
CA LEU A 307 -30.27 7.23 -7.86
C LEU A 307 -30.70 5.76 -7.82
N SER A 308 -31.78 5.41 -8.52
CA SER A 308 -32.22 4.02 -8.55
C SER A 308 -31.43 3.15 -9.51
N LEU A 309 -31.43 1.84 -9.32
CA LEU A 309 -30.84 0.88 -10.26
C LEU A 309 -31.46 1.00 -11.67
N GLU A 310 -32.76 1.26 -11.75
CA GLU A 310 -33.45 1.49 -13.03
C GLU A 310 -33.00 2.78 -13.72
N ALA A 311 -32.72 3.83 -12.95
CA ALA A 311 -32.17 5.07 -13.50
C ALA A 311 -30.72 4.85 -13.97
N MET A 312 -29.93 4.07 -13.25
CA MET A 312 -28.59 3.68 -13.67
C MET A 312 -28.60 2.87 -14.97
N ARG A 313 -29.51 1.89 -15.11
CA ARG A 313 -29.69 1.10 -16.35
C ARG A 313 -29.99 1.97 -17.57
N LYS A 314 -30.75 3.05 -17.38
CA LYS A 314 -31.07 4.01 -18.44
C LYS A 314 -29.92 4.97 -18.73
N SER A 315 -28.97 5.08 -17.81
CA SER A 315 -27.76 5.87 -18.02
C SER A 315 -26.69 5.01 -18.70
N GLU A 316 -25.96 5.60 -19.64
CA GLU A 316 -24.79 4.94 -20.26
C GLU A 316 -23.55 4.97 -19.34
N LYS A 317 -23.74 5.19 -18.03
CA LYS A 317 -22.67 5.32 -17.04
C LYS A 317 -22.93 4.45 -15.83
N PHE A 318 -21.86 3.85 -15.31
CA PHE A 318 -21.91 3.12 -14.05
C PHE A 318 -21.76 4.10 -12.87
N VAL A 319 -22.86 4.70 -12.43
CA VAL A 319 -22.90 5.69 -11.34
C VAL A 319 -23.08 4.99 -10.00
N LEU A 320 -22.17 5.15 -9.05
CA LEU A 320 -22.32 4.52 -7.73
C LEU A 320 -23.50 5.13 -6.96
N ASN A 321 -24.29 4.28 -6.29
CA ASN A 321 -25.38 4.69 -5.42
C ASN A 321 -25.64 3.67 -4.31
N TYR A 322 -26.43 4.05 -3.30
CA TYR A 322 -26.68 3.19 -2.14
C TYR A 322 -27.58 1.99 -2.45
N GLU A 323 -28.49 2.07 -3.43
CA GLU A 323 -29.30 0.90 -3.85
C GLU A 323 -28.41 -0.20 -4.45
N TYR A 324 -27.38 0.19 -5.21
CA TYR A 324 -26.40 -0.73 -5.76
C TYR A 324 -25.57 -1.41 -4.68
N LEU A 325 -25.03 -0.63 -3.74
CA LEU A 325 -24.24 -1.15 -2.64
C LEU A 325 -25.07 -2.08 -1.74
N ALA A 326 -26.33 -1.74 -1.47
CA ALA A 326 -27.27 -2.60 -0.75
C ALA A 326 -27.52 -3.92 -1.51
N ALA A 327 -27.73 -3.87 -2.83
CA ALA A 327 -27.92 -5.06 -3.64
C ALA A 327 -26.70 -6.00 -3.64
N LEU A 328 -25.48 -5.47 -3.52
CA LEU A 328 -24.28 -6.30 -3.32
C LEU A 328 -24.26 -6.93 -1.93
N GLY A 329 -24.67 -6.17 -0.91
CA GLY A 329 -24.77 -6.63 0.48
C GLY A 329 -25.77 -7.76 0.65
N GLU A 330 -26.97 -7.63 0.10
CA GLU A 330 -28.04 -8.66 0.17
C GLU A 330 -27.59 -10.00 -0.41
N VAL A 331 -26.87 -9.97 -1.55
CA VAL A 331 -26.34 -11.20 -2.17
C VAL A 331 -25.27 -11.84 -1.29
N PHE A 332 -24.43 -11.03 -0.64
CA PHE A 332 -23.39 -11.53 0.25
C PHE A 332 -23.98 -12.07 1.55
N GLU A 333 -24.97 -11.39 2.14
CA GLU A 333 -25.71 -11.83 3.33
C GLU A 333 -26.34 -13.22 3.10
N ALA A 334 -27.03 -13.39 1.98
CA ALA A 334 -27.60 -14.68 1.61
C ALA A 334 -26.55 -15.79 1.43
N GLN A 335 -25.32 -15.46 1.01
CA GLN A 335 -24.23 -16.43 0.90
C GLN A 335 -23.69 -16.83 2.28
N ILE A 336 -23.51 -15.88 3.19
CA ILE A 336 -22.95 -16.15 4.51
C ILE A 336 -23.95 -16.82 5.44
N ASP A 337 -25.25 -16.53 5.29
CA ASP A 337 -26.32 -17.20 6.05
C ASP A 337 -26.40 -18.70 5.75
N ALA A 338 -25.98 -19.10 4.54
CA ALA A 338 -25.87 -20.51 4.17
C ALA A 338 -24.64 -21.21 4.80
N LEU A 339 -23.69 -20.46 5.38
CA LEU A 339 -22.47 -20.99 5.97
C LEU A 339 -22.63 -21.16 7.48
N THR A 340 -22.45 -22.39 7.96
CA THR A 340 -22.46 -22.69 9.40
C THR A 340 -21.06 -22.78 10.01
N ASP A 341 -20.02 -22.93 9.20
CA ASP A 341 -18.63 -22.99 9.65
C ASP A 341 -18.02 -21.59 9.77
N ILE A 342 -17.63 -21.22 11.00
CA ILE A 342 -17.00 -19.94 11.33
C ILE A 342 -15.75 -19.67 10.48
N LYS A 343 -14.97 -20.69 10.15
CA LYS A 343 -13.76 -20.52 9.33
C LYS A 343 -14.10 -20.17 7.89
N LEU A 344 -15.14 -20.82 7.34
CA LEU A 344 -15.63 -20.52 5.99
C LEU A 344 -16.27 -19.14 5.95
N LEU A 345 -17.01 -18.76 6.99
CA LEU A 345 -17.56 -17.42 7.15
C LEU A 345 -16.46 -16.34 7.17
N ALA A 346 -15.44 -16.51 8.02
CA ALA A 346 -14.33 -15.56 8.10
C ALA A 346 -13.57 -15.44 6.77
N GLN A 347 -13.39 -16.57 6.06
CA GLN A 347 -12.77 -16.57 4.74
C GLN A 347 -13.65 -15.86 3.70
N ALA A 348 -14.97 -16.10 3.70
CA ALA A 348 -15.91 -15.44 2.80
C ALA A 348 -15.94 -13.91 2.99
N VAL A 349 -15.94 -13.44 4.25
CA VAL A 349 -15.83 -12.01 4.58
C VAL A 349 -14.50 -11.43 4.10
N LYS A 350 -13.41 -12.16 4.28
CA LYS A 350 -12.09 -11.75 3.81
C LYS A 350 -12.05 -11.65 2.28
N ASP A 351 -12.61 -12.63 1.59
CA ASP A 351 -12.66 -12.66 0.13
C ASP A 351 -13.57 -11.57 -0.43
N TYR A 352 -14.70 -11.30 0.22
CA TYR A 352 -15.59 -10.20 -0.15
C TYR A 352 -14.88 -8.84 -0.05
N ARG A 353 -14.19 -8.56 1.07
CA ARG A 353 -13.38 -7.34 1.21
C ARG A 353 -12.23 -7.28 0.21
N ARG A 354 -11.61 -8.43 -0.11
CA ARG A 354 -10.46 -8.46 -1.01
C ARG A 354 -10.84 -8.30 -2.48
N TYR A 355 -11.93 -8.92 -2.92
CA TYR A 355 -12.24 -9.08 -4.34
C TYR A 355 -13.63 -8.56 -4.73
N GLY A 356 -14.47 -8.20 -3.76
CA GLY A 356 -15.89 -7.97 -3.94
C GLY A 356 -16.70 -9.28 -4.02
N PRO A 357 -17.98 -9.18 -4.39
CA PRO A 357 -18.86 -10.34 -4.58
C PRO A 357 -18.30 -11.32 -5.64
N MET A 358 -18.48 -12.62 -5.38
CA MET A 358 -18.15 -13.73 -6.30
C MET A 358 -19.37 -14.32 -6.99
N ALA A 359 -20.55 -13.82 -6.63
CA ALA A 359 -21.79 -14.03 -7.35
C ALA A 359 -22.61 -12.75 -7.29
N SER A 360 -23.40 -12.53 -8.33
CA SER A 360 -24.24 -11.34 -8.49
C SER A 360 -25.70 -11.72 -8.59
N SER A 361 -26.59 -10.84 -8.14
CA SER A 361 -28.01 -10.93 -8.49
C SER A 361 -28.17 -10.65 -9.99
N GLU A 362 -29.27 -11.12 -10.58
CA GLU A 362 -29.58 -10.89 -12.00
C GLU A 362 -29.50 -9.40 -12.35
N LYS A 363 -30.03 -8.52 -11.47
CA LYS A 363 -29.99 -7.06 -11.66
C LYS A 363 -28.57 -6.50 -11.73
N VAL A 364 -27.69 -6.92 -10.81
CA VAL A 364 -26.30 -6.47 -10.76
C VAL A 364 -25.52 -7.01 -11.97
N HIS A 365 -25.78 -8.26 -12.35
CA HIS A 365 -25.12 -8.88 -13.50
C HIS A 365 -25.48 -8.17 -14.81
N GLU A 366 -26.76 -7.82 -15.00
CA GLU A 366 -27.22 -7.06 -16.16
C GLU A 366 -26.55 -5.69 -16.26
N LEU A 367 -26.40 -4.97 -15.15
CA LEU A 367 -25.70 -3.68 -15.11
C LEU A 367 -24.24 -3.83 -15.56
N TYR A 368 -23.56 -4.87 -15.08
CA TYR A 368 -22.21 -5.20 -15.55
C TYR A 368 -22.18 -5.47 -17.06
N LEU A 369 -23.09 -6.30 -17.58
CA LEU A 369 -23.13 -6.63 -19.00
C LEU A 369 -23.39 -5.40 -19.87
N GLN A 370 -24.36 -4.57 -19.49
CA GLN A 370 -24.67 -3.31 -20.17
C GLN A 370 -23.44 -2.40 -20.19
N ARG A 371 -22.80 -2.20 -19.04
CA ARG A 371 -21.60 -1.36 -18.97
C ARG A 371 -20.45 -1.93 -19.80
N LYS A 372 -20.24 -3.24 -19.75
CA LYS A 372 -19.19 -3.94 -20.51
C LYS A 372 -19.36 -3.77 -22.03
N MET A 373 -20.59 -3.74 -22.54
CA MET A 373 -20.87 -3.53 -23.98
C MET A 373 -20.35 -2.19 -24.49
N LEU A 374 -20.21 -1.19 -23.62
CA LEU A 374 -19.62 0.12 -23.96
C LEU A 374 -18.09 0.09 -24.04
N GLY A 375 -17.44 -1.02 -23.69
CA GLY A 375 -15.98 -1.17 -23.69
C GLY A 375 -15.30 -0.48 -22.51
N ASN A 376 -13.97 -0.44 -22.51
CA ASN A 376 -13.21 0.23 -21.45
C ASN A 376 -13.43 1.75 -21.52
N GLY A 377 -13.72 2.37 -20.37
CA GLY A 377 -13.81 3.82 -20.26
C GLY A 377 -12.48 4.49 -20.63
N LYS A 378 -12.55 5.63 -21.32
CA LYS A 378 -11.38 6.48 -21.54
C LYS A 378 -11.04 7.18 -20.23
N ILE A 379 -9.97 6.76 -19.61
CA ILE A 379 -9.39 7.45 -18.46
C ILE A 379 -8.79 8.76 -18.98
N SER A 380 -9.33 9.91 -18.59
CA SER A 380 -8.78 11.21 -18.97
C SER A 380 -7.47 11.44 -18.21
N VAL A 381 -6.34 11.25 -18.88
CA VAL A 381 -5.07 11.80 -18.39
C VAL A 381 -5.14 13.30 -18.65
N THR A 382 -5.54 14.07 -17.65
CA THR A 382 -5.35 15.51 -17.69
C THR A 382 -3.84 15.73 -17.55
N GLU A 383 -3.19 16.11 -18.65
CA GLU A 383 -1.81 16.59 -18.62
C GLU A 383 -1.78 17.81 -17.67
N ALA A 384 -1.17 17.63 -16.50
CA ALA A 384 -0.93 18.72 -15.58
C ALA A 384 0.20 19.59 -16.15
N ASN A 385 -0.14 20.84 -16.49
CA ASN A 385 0.83 21.90 -16.79
C ASN A 385 1.57 22.35 -15.53
#